data_AF-A0A1T4Z045-F1
#
_entry.id   AF-A0A1T4Z045-F1
#
_cell.length_a   1.000
_cell.length_b   1.000
_cell.length_c   1.000
_cell.angle_alpha   90.00
_cell.angle_beta   90.00
_cell.angle_gamma   90.00
#
_symmetry.space_group_name_H-M   'P 1'
#
loop_
_entity.id
_entity.type
_entity.pdbx_description
1 polymer ?
#
loop_
_entity_poly.entity_id
_entity_poly.type
_entity_poly.pdbx_seq_one_letter_code
_entity_poly.pdbx_strand_id
1 'polypeptide(L)' 'MKAELVEQAALIVKDPPILINMVSKRVKQLTSGRAPLVDRRPGMREADVALLEIIQGKIKVEQFNPSEL' A
#
# COMPACT_ATOMS: atom_id res chain seq x y z
N MET A 1 -1.06 11.82 -1.99
CA MET A 1 -1.59 10.81 -1.07
C MET A 1 -2.83 11.41 -0.44
N LYS A 2 -3.97 10.75 -0.59
CA LYS A 2 -5.24 11.22 -0.03
C LYS A 2 -5.34 10.80 1.44
N ALA A 3 -5.70 11.71 2.33
CA ALA A 3 -5.81 11.45 3.78
C ALA A 3 -6.82 10.33 4.07
N GLU A 4 -7.96 10.34 3.39
CA GLU A 4 -9.02 9.32 3.54
C GLU A 4 -8.52 7.87 3.30
N LEU A 5 -7.65 7.66 2.31
CA LEU A 5 -7.08 6.33 2.04
C LEU A 5 -6.15 5.87 3.16
N VAL A 6 -5.44 6.80 3.81
CA VAL A 6 -4.58 6.49 4.94
C VAL A 6 -5.42 6.09 6.14
N GLU A 7 -6.48 6.83 6.43
CA GLU A 7 -7.42 6.53 7.52
C GLU A 7 -8.06 5.16 7.32
N GLN A 8 -8.55 4.86 6.11
CA GLN A 8 -9.11 3.56 5.77
C GLN A 8 -8.09 2.42 5.89
N ALA A 9 -6.86 2.62 5.42
CA ALA A 9 -5.81 1.62 5.54
C ALA A 9 -5.39 1.38 7.00
N ALA A 10 -5.39 2.41 7.85
CA ALA A 10 -5.15 2.30 9.29
C ALA A 10 -6.25 1.53 10.03
N LEU A 11 -7.45 1.41 9.45
CA LEU A 11 -8.48 0.52 9.98
C LEU A 11 -8.16 -0.97 9.74
N ILE A 12 -7.33 -1.28 8.74
CA ILE A 12 -6.92 -2.64 8.39
C ILE A 12 -5.57 -2.99 9.05
N VAL A 13 -4.57 -2.12 8.91
CA VAL A 13 -3.24 -2.27 9.52
C VAL A 13 -3.13 -1.30 10.69
N LYS A 14 -3.35 -1.82 11.90
CA LYS A 14 -3.45 -1.02 13.12
C LYS A 14 -2.12 -0.43 13.60
N ASP A 15 -1.00 -1.03 13.19
CA ASP A 15 0.34 -0.57 13.52
C ASP A 15 0.83 0.43 12.45
N PRO A 16 0.98 1.73 12.80
CA PRO A 16 1.34 2.76 11.82
C PRO A 16 2.74 2.55 11.21
N PRO A 17 3.81 2.22 11.98
CA PRO A 17 5.09 1.82 11.40
C PRO A 17 4.98 0.71 10.34
N ILE A 18 4.21 -0.34 10.60
CA ILE A 18 4.01 -1.43 9.63
C ILE A 18 3.29 -0.91 8.39
N LEU A 19 2.22 -0.12 8.54
CA LEU A 19 1.48 0.45 7.40
C LEU A 19 2.38 1.33 6.52
N ILE A 20 3.20 2.19 7.11
CA ILE A 20 4.14 3.06 6.39
C ILE A 20 5.12 2.23 5.58
N ASN A 21 5.69 1.18 6.18
CA ASN A 21 6.61 0.28 5.51
C ASN A 21 5.92 -0.45 4.34
N MET A 22 4.70 -0.97 4.57
CA MET A 22 3.89 -1.64 3.55
C MET A 22 3.65 -0.77 2.33
N VAL A 23 3.17 0.46 2.54
CA VAL A 23 2.95 1.43 1.47
C VAL A 23 4.26 1.74 0.76
N SER A 24 5.35 1.97 1.49
CA SER A 24 6.65 2.34 0.92
C SER A 24 7.24 1.25 0.01
N LYS A 25 7.27 -0.01 0.46
CA LYS A 25 7.77 -1.13 -0.38
C LYS A 25 6.88 -1.32 -1.59
N ARG A 26 5.56 -1.20 -1.44
CA ARG A 26 4.66 -1.37 -2.57
C ARG A 26 4.80 -0.26 -3.59
N VAL A 27 4.91 0.99 -3.16
CA VAL A 27 5.19 2.13 -4.04
C VAL A 27 6.48 1.91 -4.81
N LYS A 28 7.56 1.46 -4.17
CA LYS A 28 8.82 1.11 -4.85
C LYS A 28 8.58 0.08 -5.96
N GLN A 29 7.87 -1.01 -5.66
CA GLN A 29 7.56 -2.04 -6.65
C GLN A 29 6.78 -1.51 -7.86
N LEU A 30 5.75 -0.68 -7.62
CA LEU A 30 4.94 -0.10 -8.68
C LEU A 30 5.76 0.86 -9.55
N THR A 31 6.59 1.71 -8.92
CA THR A 31 7.51 2.59 -9.63
C THR A 31 8.55 1.82 -10.45
N SER A 32 8.97 0.63 -9.98
CA SER A 32 9.83 -0.29 -10.72
C SER A 32 9.11 -1.09 -11.82
N GLY A 33 7.84 -0.81 -12.10
CA GLY A 33 7.08 -1.41 -13.20
C GLY A 33 6.29 -2.67 -12.83
N ARG A 34 6.23 -3.06 -11.55
CA ARG A 34 5.37 -4.17 -11.13
C ARG A 34 3.91 -3.81 -11.34
N ALA A 35 3.13 -4.74 -11.88
CA ALA A 35 1.72 -4.51 -12.16
C ALA A 35 0.93 -4.19 -10.87
N PRO A 36 -0.01 -3.23 -10.92
CA PRO A 36 -1.04 -3.03 -9.90
C PRO A 36 -1.93 -4.26 -9.74
N LEU A 37 -2.45 -4.48 -8.54
CA LEU A 37 -3.43 -5.52 -8.19
C LEU A 37 -4.87 -4.99 -8.17
N VAL A 38 -5.05 -3.69 -8.42
CA VAL A 38 -6.33 -2.99 -8.51
C VAL A 38 -6.34 -2.11 -9.75
N ASP A 39 -7.54 -1.81 -10.25
CA ASP A 39 -7.70 -0.94 -11.41
C ASP A 39 -7.20 0.48 -11.14
N ARG A 40 -6.29 0.95 -12.01
CA ARG A 40 -5.83 2.33 -11.98
C ARG A 40 -6.83 3.25 -12.66
N ARG A 41 -7.32 4.23 -11.90
CA ARG A 41 -8.11 5.34 -12.45
C ARG A 41 -7.19 6.52 -12.81
N PRO A 42 -7.55 7.35 -13.81
CA PRO A 42 -6.81 8.56 -14.12
C PRO A 42 -6.60 9.43 -12.87
N GLY A 43 -5.38 9.95 -12.69
CA GLY A 43 -5.01 10.78 -11.54
C GLY A 43 -4.64 10.03 -10.25
N MET A 44 -4.66 8.70 -10.23
CA MET A 44 -4.11 7.94 -9.10
C MET A 44 -2.59 7.94 -9.09
N ARG A 45 -2.00 8.21 -7.93
CA ARG A 45 -0.57 8.06 -7.68
C ARG A 45 -0.27 6.66 -7.16
N GLU A 46 0.98 6.24 -7.22
CA GLU A 46 1.42 4.93 -6.73
C GLU A 46 1.09 4.69 -5.26
N ALA A 47 1.17 5.72 -4.43
CA ALA A 47 0.76 5.64 -3.03
C ALA A 47 -0.74 5.38 -2.87
N ASP A 48 -1.58 5.99 -3.72
CA ASP A 48 -3.03 5.79 -3.67
C ASP A 48 -3.39 4.35 -4.11
N VAL A 49 -2.69 3.82 -5.12
CA VAL A 49 -2.81 2.43 -5.57
C VAL A 49 -2.38 1.46 -4.46
N ALA A 50 -1.21 1.68 -3.86
CA ALA A 50 -0.71 0.84 -2.77
C ALA A 50 -1.67 0.82 -1.57
N LEU A 51 -2.21 1.97 -1.16
CA LEU A 51 -3.20 2.05 -0.09
C LEU A 51 -4.48 1.29 -0.45
N LEU A 52 -5.00 1.41 -1.68
CA LEU A 52 -6.18 0.66 -2.13
C LEU A 52 -5.94 -0.84 -2.13
N GLU A 53 -4.78 -1.31 -2.55
CA GLU A 53 -4.42 -2.73 -2.50
C GLU A 53 -4.38 -3.28 -1.06
N ILE A 54 -3.94 -2.46 -0.09
CA ILE A 54 -4.00 -2.80 1.35
C ILE A 54 -5.44 -2.82 1.84
N ILE A 55 -6.24 -1.78 1.55
CA ILE A 55 -7.65 -1.67 1.96
C ILE A 55 -8.48 -2.85 1.43
N GLN A 56 -8.20 -3.29 0.20
CA GLN A 56 -8.88 -4.44 -0.42
C GLN A 56 -8.28 -5.81 -0.03
N GLY A 57 -7.28 -5.84 0.86
CA GLY A 57 -6.63 -7.07 1.33
C GLY A 57 -5.84 -7.82 0.25
N LYS A 58 -5.47 -7.15 -0.85
CA LYS A 58 -4.64 -7.72 -1.93
C LYS A 58 -3.17 -7.85 -1.51
N ILE A 59 -2.71 -7.00 -0.60
CA ILE A 59 -1.41 -7.08 0.06
C ILE A 59 -1.65 -7.40 1.54
N LYS A 60 -0.91 -8.38 2.06
CA LYS A 60 -1.00 -8.81 3.46
C LYS A 60 0.29 -8.52 4.22
N VAL A 61 0.16 -8.27 5.52
CA VAL A 61 1.29 -8.08 6.44
C VAL A 61 2.21 -9.30 6.49
N GLU A 62 1.67 -10.51 6.36
CA GLU A 62 2.46 -11.76 6.39
C GLU A 62 3.48 -11.87 5.24
N GLN A 63 3.26 -11.16 4.14
CA GLN A 63 4.21 -11.07 3.02
C GLN A 63 5.33 -10.05 3.27
N PHE A 64 5.25 -9.35 4.41
CA PHE A 64 6.21 -8.35 4.85
C PHE A 64 7.10 -8.97 5.92
N ASN A 65 8.34 -9.27 5.55
CA ASN A 65 9.37 -9.62 6.51
C ASN A 65 10.07 -8.33 6.98
N PRO A 66 9.91 -7.90 8.25
CA PRO A 66 10.56 -6.69 8.77
C PRO A 66 12.09 -6.77 8.75
N SER A 67 12.64 -7.99 8.67
CA SER A 67 14.09 -8.25 8.65
C SER A 67 14.79 -7.84 7.35
N GLU A 68 14.05 -7.44 6.31
CA GLU A 68 14.59 -6.99 5.01
C GLU A 68 14.67 -5.45 4.88
N LEU A 69 14.45 -4.70 5.96
CA LEU A 69 14.46 -3.23 6.00
C LEU A 69 15.74 -2.68 6.60
#